data_AF-A0A2N2G4F8-F1
#
_entry.id   AF-A0A2N2G4F8-F1
#
_cell.length_a   1.000
_cell.length_b   1.000
_cell.length_c   1.000
_cell.angle_alpha   90.00
_cell.angle_beta   90.00
_cell.angle_gamma   90.00
#
_symmetry.space_group_name_H-M   'P 1'
#
loop_
_entity.id
_entity.type
_entity.pdbx_description
1 polymer ?
#
loop_
_entity_poly.entity_id
_entity_poly.type
_entity_poly.pdbx_seq_one_letter_code
_entity_poly.pdbx_strand_id
1 'polypeptide(L)' 'MRKIRVLVVDDSAVVRKVFSEELSHEKDIEVVATAPD' A
#
# COMPACT_ATOMS: atom_id res chain seq x y z
N MET A 1 -9.62 -15.41 -8.09
CA MET A 1 -8.18 -15.07 -8.16
C MET A 1 -7.73 -14.58 -6.80
N ARG A 2 -6.49 -14.86 -6.38
CA ARG A 2 -5.97 -14.38 -5.09
C ARG A 2 -5.40 -12.98 -5.29
N LYS A 3 -5.68 -12.05 -4.38
CA LYS A 3 -5.13 -10.68 -4.43
C LYS A 3 -3.60 -10.68 -4.25
N ILE A 4 -2.94 -9.73 -4.89
CA ILE A 4 -1.52 -9.42 -4.74
C ILE A 4 -1.36 -8.68 -3.42
N ARG A 5 -0.55 -9.24 -2.51
CA ARG A 5 -0.34 -8.67 -1.17
C ARG A 5 0.89 -7.78 -1.18
N VAL A 6 0.72 -6.52 -0.79
CA VAL A 6 1.75 -5.47 -0.90
C VAL A 6 2.05 -4.86 0.46
N LEU A 7 3.34 -4.60 0.73
CA LEU A 7 3.83 -3.80 1.85
C LEU A 7 4.44 -2.50 1.29
N VAL A 8 3.96 -1.34 1.76
CA VAL A 8 4.47 -0.04 1.31
C VAL A 8 5.60 0.41 2.25
N VAL A 9 6.81 0.65 1.70
CA VAL A 9 8.01 1.06 2.45
C VAL A 9 8.56 2.35 1.83
N ASP A 10 8.63 3.42 2.63
CA ASP A 10 9.14 4.73 2.21
C ASP A 10 9.50 5.56 3.46
N ASP A 11 10.48 6.47 3.34
CA ASP A 11 10.92 7.38 4.40
C ASP A 11 9.98 8.57 4.59
N SER A 12 9.04 8.79 3.66
CA SER A 12 7.99 9.81 3.75
C SER A 12 6.64 9.22 4.13
N ALA A 13 6.12 9.65 5.29
CA ALA A 13 4.76 9.34 5.72
C ALA A 13 3.69 9.78 4.70
N VAL A 14 3.94 10.87 3.97
CA VAL A 14 3.04 11.38 2.92
C VAL A 14 2.99 10.40 1.74
N VAL A 15 4.13 9.90 1.30
CA VAL A 15 4.21 8.94 0.19
C VAL A 15 3.50 7.64 0.58
N ARG A 16 3.73 7.13 1.81
CA ARG A 16 3.03 5.94 2.30
C ARG A 16 1.51 6.10 2.27
N LYS A 17 1.00 7.28 2.67
CA LYS A 17 -0.44 7.58 2.63
C LYS A 17 -0.97 7.60 1.20
N VAL A 18 -0.32 8.35 0.29
CA VAL A 18 -0.75 8.47 -1.11
C VAL A 18 -0.77 7.10 -1.79
N PHE A 19 0.30 6.31 -1.66
CA PHE A 19 0.33 4.98 -2.25
C PHE A 19 -0.73 4.05 -1.68
N SER A 20 -1.00 4.11 -0.37
CA SER A 20 -2.06 3.30 0.23
C SER A 20 -3.45 3.67 -0.30
N GLU A 21 -3.71 4.97 -0.51
CA GLU A 21 -4.96 5.47 -1.09
C GLU A 21 -5.09 5.06 -2.56
N GLU A 22 -4.06 5.29 -3.39
CA GLU A 22 -4.11 4.95 -4.81
C GLU A 22 -4.24 3.45 -5.04
N LEU A 23 -3.44 2.62 -4.35
CA LEU A 23 -3.49 1.16 -4.48
C LEU A 23 -4.81 0.56 -3.97
N SER A 24 -5.59 1.29 -3.17
CA SER A 24 -6.92 0.82 -2.72
C SER A 24 -7.96 0.78 -3.84
N HIS A 25 -7.73 1.51 -4.94
CA HIS A 25 -8.61 1.51 -6.12
C HIS A 25 -8.37 0.29 -7.02
N GLU A 26 -7.24 -0.40 -6.87
CA GLU A 26 -6.90 -1.58 -7.66
C GLU A 26 -7.55 -2.85 -7.09
N LYS A 27 -8.37 -3.51 -7.90
CA LYS A 27 -9.25 -4.61 -7.44
C LYS A 27 -8.48 -5.88 -7.09
N ASP A 28 -7.31 -6.05 -7.69
CA ASP A 28 -6.43 -7.19 -7.53
C ASP A 28 -5.35 -6.98 -6.47
N ILE A 29 -5.24 -5.79 -5.89
CA ILE A 29 -4.23 -5.45 -4.88
C ILE A 29 -4.85 -5.41 -3.47
N GLU A 30 -4.03 -5.78 -2.48
CA GLU A 30 -4.31 -5.66 -1.06
C GLU A 30 -3.06 -5.15 -0.35
N VAL A 31 -3.09 -3.91 0.14
CA VAL A 31 -2.03 -3.38 1.02
C VAL A 31 -2.21 -4.01 2.39
N VAL A 32 -1.25 -4.84 2.81
CA VAL A 32 -1.34 -5.61 4.06
C VAL A 32 -0.67 -4.92 5.24
N ALA A 33 0.24 -3.98 4.96
CA ALA A 33 0.90 -3.16 5.95
C ALA A 33 1.63 -1.99 5.26
N THR A 34 2.00 -1.00 6.06
CA THR A 34 2.97 0.03 5.72
C THR A 34 4.15 -0.10 6.69
N ALA A 35 5.35 0.28 6.27
CA ALA A 35 6.49 0.34 7.19
C ALA A 35 6.17 1.32 8.34
N PRO A 36 6.45 0.96 9.60
CA PRO A 36 6.48 1.93 10.69
C PRO A 36 7.60 2.95 10.41
N ASP A 37 7.47 4.16 10.96
CA ASP A 37 8.63 5.06 11.05
C ASP A 37 9.73 4.46 11.93
#